data_AF-A0A938MQN9-F1
#
_entry.id   AF-A0A938MQN9-F1
#
_cell.length_a   1.000
_cell.length_b   1.000
_cell.length_c   1.000
_cell.angle_alpha   90.00
_cell.angle_beta   90.00
_cell.angle_gamma   90.00
#
_symmetry.space_group_name_H-M   'P 1'
#
loop_
_entity.id
_entity.type
_entity.pdbx_description
1 polymer ?
#
loop_
_entity_poly.entity_id
_entity_poly.type
_entity_poly.pdbx_seq_one_letter_code
_entity_poly.pdbx_strand_id
1 'polypeptide(L)'
;MSLNDRMHLEPDHLFMLALRKVIELSPDEKKKLAPDDVFVLALRQVIRLAAEDKNRLPPDYLFMLALLGIAHVTSHDKSRLSSDDLTHLQMRGLA
;
A
#
# COMPACT_ATOMS: atom_id res chain seq x y z
N MET A 1 13.84 -11.10 17.20
CA MET A 1 12.60 -10.39 17.56
C MET A 1 11.44 -11.33 17.28
N SER A 2 10.71 -11.75 18.31
CA SER A 2 9.60 -12.69 18.11
C SER A 2 8.38 -11.94 17.55
N LEU A 3 7.48 -12.68 16.90
CA LEU A 3 6.22 -12.14 16.37
C LEU A 3 5.33 -11.58 17.51
N ASN A 4 5.45 -12.18 18.70
CA ASN A 4 4.75 -11.73 19.91
C ASN A 4 5.29 -10.38 20.42
N ASP A 5 6.60 -10.14 20.36
CA ASP A 5 7.19 -8.83 20.72
C ASP A 5 6.65 -7.71 19.81
N ARG A 6 6.44 -8.02 18.52
CA ARG A 6 5.91 -7.07 17.53
C ARG A 6 4.44 -6.75 17.73
N MET A 7 3.67 -7.68 18.32
CA MET A 7 2.25 -7.48 18.53
C MET A 7 1.96 -6.33 19.50
N HIS A 8 2.89 -6.06 20.42
CA HIS A 8 2.82 -4.98 21.41
C HIS A 8 3.50 -3.68 20.97
N LEU A 9 4.11 -3.64 19.78
CA LEU A 9 4.71 -2.42 19.27
C LEU A 9 3.67 -1.46 18.73
N GLU A 10 3.96 -0.18 18.91
CA GLU A 10 3.21 0.88 18.27
C GLU A 10 3.35 0.81 16.74
N PRO A 11 2.31 1.18 15.99
CA PRO A 11 2.32 1.16 14.53
C PRO A 11 3.48 1.97 13.94
N ASP A 12 3.80 3.14 14.49
CA ASP A 12 4.97 3.95 14.10
C ASP A 12 6.29 3.19 14.20
N HIS A 13 6.46 2.37 15.24
CA HIS A 13 7.67 1.56 15.41
C HIS A 13 7.74 0.46 14.35
N LEU A 14 6.61 -0.21 14.08
CA LEU A 14 6.52 -1.21 13.01
C LEU A 14 6.81 -0.58 11.64
N PHE A 15 6.27 0.60 11.38
CA PHE A 15 6.54 1.38 10.17
C PHE A 15 8.03 1.67 10.03
N MET A 16 8.69 2.22 11.05
CA MET A 16 10.12 2.53 10.99
C MET A 16 10.99 1.29 10.77
N LEU A 17 10.68 0.18 11.44
CA LEU A 17 11.40 -1.08 11.27
C LEU A 17 11.23 -1.65 9.85
N ALA A 18 10.01 -1.60 9.32
CA ALA A 18 9.72 -2.01 7.96
C ALA A 18 10.44 -1.10 6.96
N LEU A 19 10.35 0.22 7.13
CA LEU A 19 10.98 1.23 6.29
C LEU A 19 12.50 1.03 6.19
N ARG A 20 13.14 0.66 7.30
CA ARG A 20 14.56 0.31 7.36
C ARG A 20 14.87 -1.09 6.81
N LYS A 21 13.87 -1.81 6.29
CA LYS A 21 13.95 -3.21 5.81
C LYS A 21 14.51 -4.17 6.87
N VAL A 22 14.30 -3.86 8.14
CA VAL A 22 14.73 -4.70 9.28
C VAL A 22 13.76 -5.85 9.48
N ILE A 23 12.47 -5.62 9.16
CA ILE A 23 11.40 -6.59 9.31
C ILE A 23 10.55 -6.63 8.05
N GLU A 24 10.00 -7.79 7.73
CA GLU A 24 8.89 -7.92 6.80
C GLU A 24 7.57 -7.89 7.60
N LEU A 25 6.63 -7.05 7.16
CA LEU A 25 5.34 -6.88 7.82
C LEU A 25 4.37 -7.97 7.39
N SER A 26 3.82 -8.65 8.38
CA SER A 26 2.69 -9.57 8.25
C SER A 26 1.42 -8.79 7.86
N PRO A 27 0.43 -9.43 7.20
CA PRO A 27 -0.84 -8.78 6.86
C PRO A 27 -1.55 -8.18 8.09
N ASP A 28 -1.52 -8.83 9.25
CA ASP A 28 -2.06 -8.28 10.50
C ASP A 28 -1.31 -7.05 11.01
N GLU A 29 0.01 -6.97 10.81
CA GLU A 29 0.81 -5.81 11.18
C GLU A 29 0.52 -4.63 10.24
N LYS A 30 0.35 -4.89 8.94
CA LYS A 30 -0.11 -3.87 7.97
C LYS A 30 -1.51 -3.35 8.30
N LYS A 31 -2.37 -4.19 8.88
CA LYS A 31 -3.70 -3.77 9.35
C LYS A 31 -3.64 -2.73 10.47
N LYS A 32 -2.60 -2.77 11.30
CA LYS A 32 -2.37 -1.78 12.37
C LYS A 32 -1.84 -0.44 11.87
N LEU A 33 -1.18 -0.43 10.72
CA LEU A 33 -0.61 0.78 10.13
C LEU A 33 -1.69 1.69 9.53
N ALA A 34 -1.39 2.99 9.50
CA ALA A 34 -2.21 3.96 8.78
C ALA A 34 -2.10 3.72 7.26
N PRO A 35 -3.14 4.09 6.48
CA PRO A 35 -3.07 3.99 5.02
C PRO A 35 -1.90 4.82 4.44
N ASP A 36 -1.56 5.96 5.04
CA ASP A 36 -0.38 6.77 4.71
C ASP A 36 0.94 6.00 4.86
N ASP A 37 1.11 5.26 5.96
CA ASP A 37 2.32 4.45 6.21
C ASP A 37 2.45 3.34 5.17
N VAL A 38 1.35 2.62 4.94
CA VAL A 38 1.30 1.54 3.94
C VAL A 38 1.62 2.09 2.56
N PHE A 39 1.09 3.26 2.22
CA PHE A 39 1.39 3.96 0.97
C PHE A 39 2.87 4.30 0.85
N VAL A 40 3.50 4.89 1.88
CA VAL A 40 4.93 5.22 1.86
C VAL A 40 5.81 3.98 1.74
N LEU A 41 5.47 2.90 2.45
CA LEU A 41 6.19 1.63 2.36
C LEU A 41 6.06 1.01 0.97
N ALA A 42 4.87 1.06 0.37
CA ALA A 42 4.65 0.58 -0.99
C ALA A 42 5.42 1.44 -2.02
N LEU A 43 5.40 2.76 -1.85
CA LEU A 43 6.12 3.72 -2.70
C LEU A 43 7.62 3.41 -2.74
N ARG A 44 8.20 3.04 -1.59
CA ARG A 44 9.61 2.64 -1.47
C ARG A 44 9.88 1.18 -1.84
N GLN A 45 8.88 0.47 -2.35
CA GLN A 45 8.93 -0.97 -2.66
C GLN A 45 9.45 -1.81 -1.48
N VAL A 46 9.13 -1.40 -0.26
CA VAL A 46 9.47 -2.12 0.97
C VAL A 46 8.49 -3.25 1.20
N ILE A 47 7.21 -3.01 0.92
CA ILE A 47 6.15 -4.01 1.02
C ILE A 47 5.50 -4.25 -0.34
N ARG A 48 4.97 -5.45 -0.52
CA ARG A 48 3.99 -5.73 -1.58
C ARG A 48 2.59 -5.45 -1.06
N LEU A 49 1.82 -4.68 -1.83
CA LEU A 49 0.41 -4.42 -1.55
C LEU A 49 -0.43 -5.65 -1.87
N ALA A 50 -1.10 -6.19 -0.87
CA ALA A 50 -2.15 -7.18 -1.06
C ALA A 50 -3.47 -6.51 -1.49
N ALA A 51 -4.43 -7.29 -1.97
CA ALA A 51 -5.75 -6.78 -2.32
C ALA A 51 -6.47 -6.13 -1.12
N GLU A 52 -6.28 -6.69 0.08
CA GLU A 52 -6.81 -6.11 1.32
C GLU A 52 -6.20 -4.74 1.63
N ASP A 53 -4.88 -4.56 1.42
CA ASP A 53 -4.21 -3.28 1.62
C ASP A 53 -4.76 -2.24 0.65
N LYS A 54 -4.91 -2.61 -0.63
CA LYS A 54 -5.47 -1.73 -1.67
C LYS A 54 -6.89 -1.27 -1.36
N ASN A 55 -7.73 -2.17 -0.84
CA ASN A 55 -9.09 -1.83 -0.45
C ASN A 55 -9.15 -0.81 0.70
N ARG A 56 -8.14 -0.78 1.57
CA ARG A 56 -8.03 0.19 2.66
C ARG A 56 -7.42 1.51 2.23
N LEU A 57 -6.61 1.51 1.17
CA LEU A 57 -6.04 2.73 0.62
C LEU A 57 -7.13 3.59 -0.05
N PRO A 58 -7.01 4.93 0.04
CA PRO A 58 -7.84 5.83 -0.73
C PRO A 58 -7.55 5.71 -2.24
N PRO A 59 -8.52 6.03 -3.10
CA PRO A 59 -8.37 5.93 -4.56
C PRO A 59 -7.21 6.76 -5.10
N ASP A 60 -6.96 7.96 -4.57
CA ASP A 60 -5.82 8.81 -4.93
C ASP A 60 -4.47 8.09 -4.77
N TYR A 61 -4.31 7.31 -3.70
CA TYR A 61 -3.07 6.58 -3.44
C TYR A 61 -2.89 5.42 -4.40
N LEU A 62 -3.97 4.70 -4.72
CA LEU A 62 -3.96 3.65 -5.72
C LEU A 62 -3.60 4.21 -7.09
N PHE A 63 -4.20 5.33 -7.48
CA PHE A 63 -3.88 6.03 -8.71
C PHE A 63 -2.40 6.43 -8.77
N MET A 64 -1.85 7.03 -7.71
CA MET A 64 -0.45 7.43 -7.69
C MET A 64 0.52 6.23 -7.75
N LEU A 65 0.25 5.16 -7.01
CA LEU A 65 1.05 3.93 -7.09
C LEU A 65 0.98 3.28 -8.46
N ALA A 66 -0.19 3.33 -9.12
CA ALA A 66 -0.38 2.83 -10.46
C ALA A 66 0.39 3.64 -11.49
N LEU A 67 0.29 4.97 -11.43
CA LEU A 67 1.05 5.88 -12.29
C LEU A 67 2.56 5.64 -12.20
N LEU A 68 3.05 5.29 -11.01
CA LEU A 68 4.47 4.97 -10.78
C LEU A 68 4.83 3.53 -11.18
N GLY A 69 3.88 2.72 -11.63
CA GLY A 69 4.08 1.31 -11.99
C GLY A 69 4.36 0.39 -10.80
N ILE A 70 4.06 0.86 -9.58
CA ILE A 70 4.30 0.13 -8.32
C ILE A 70 3.16 -0.84 -8.03
N ALA A 71 1.92 -0.40 -8.26
CA ALA A 71 0.73 -1.20 -8.06
C ALA A 71 -0.02 -1.44 -9.37
N HIS A 72 -0.38 -2.69 -9.65
CA HIS A 72 -1.28 -2.99 -10.75
C HIS A 72 -2.72 -2.69 -10.33
N VAL A 73 -3.44 -1.91 -11.14
CA VAL A 73 -4.84 -1.55 -10.89
C VAL A 73 -5.73 -2.70 -11.35
N THR A 74 -6.40 -3.35 -10.41
CA THR A 74 -7.35 -4.41 -10.71
C THR A 74 -8.70 -3.84 -11.14
N SER A 75 -9.58 -4.65 -11.72
CA SER A 75 -10.95 -4.23 -12.06
C SER A 75 -11.74 -3.72 -10.84
N HIS A 76 -11.42 -4.23 -9.64
CA HIS A 76 -12.00 -3.71 -8.39
C HIS A 76 -11.44 -2.32 -8.07
N ASP A 77 -10.13 -2.11 -8.17
CA ASP A 77 -9.54 -0.80 -7.93
C ASP A 77 -10.14 0.25 -8.90
N LYS A 78 -10.37 -0.14 -10.17
CA LYS A 78 -11.00 0.72 -11.18
C LYS A 78 -12.41 1.18 -10.83
N SER A 79 -13.21 0.38 -10.11
CA SER A 79 -14.56 0.80 -9.72
C SER A 79 -14.55 1.84 -8.59
N ARG A 80 -13.41 2.01 -7.91
CA ARG A 80 -13.20 3.01 -6.85
C ARG A 80 -12.55 4.30 -7.36
N LEU A 81 -11.89 4.24 -8.51
CA LEU A 81 -11.23 5.39 -9.15
C LEU A 81 -12.25 6.29 -9.84
N SER A 82 -11.94 7.58 -9.94
CA SER A 82 -12.75 8.50 -10.73
C SER A 82 -12.60 8.23 -12.22
N SER A 83 -13.58 8.68 -13.02
CA SER A 83 -13.49 8.58 -14.49
C SER A 83 -12.27 9.32 -15.04
N ASP A 84 -11.84 10.39 -14.38
CA ASP A 84 -10.62 11.13 -14.74
C ASP A 84 -9.36 10.28 -14.52
N ASP A 85 -9.21 9.68 -13.33
CA ASP A 85 -8.09 8.79 -12.99
C ASP A 85 -7.97 7.61 -13.98
N LEU A 86 -9.11 7.01 -14.33
CA LEU A 86 -9.15 5.90 -15.30
C LEU A 86 -8.68 6.35 -16.67
N THR A 87 -9.11 7.53 -17.12
CA THR A 87 -8.69 8.10 -18.40
C THR A 87 -7.19 8.38 -18.38
N HIS A 88 -6.66 8.92 -17.28
CA HIS A 88 -5.23 9.15 -17.08
C HIS A 88 -4.40 7.86 -17.12
N LEU A 89 -4.85 6.81 -16.44
CA LEU A 89 -4.19 5.51 -16.48
C LEU A 89 -4.25 4.90 -17.89
N GLN A 90 -5.38 5.03 -18.58
CA GLN A 90 -5.54 4.52 -19.94
C GLN A 90 -4.63 5.24 -20.94
N MET A 91 -4.53 6.58 -20.83
CA MET A 91 -3.59 7.36 -21.64
C MET A 91 -2.13 6.95 -21.41
N ARG A 92 -1.80 6.48 -20.21
CA ARG A 92 -0.47 5.95 -19.86
C ARG A 92 -0.27 4.48 -20.25
N GLY A 93 -1.29 3.79 -20.75
CA GLY A 93 -1.25 2.35 -21.04
C GLY A 93 -1.25 1.46 -19.79
N LEU A 94 -1.75 1.98 -18.67
CA LEU A 94 -1.78 1.34 -17.35
C LEU A 94 -3.17 0.84 -16.95
N ALA A 95 -4.21 1.17 -17.75
CA ALA A 95 -5.58 0.69 -17.57
C ALA A 95 -5.84 -0.59 -18.38
#